data_AF-A0A9P4NDY1-F1
#
_entry.id   AF-A0A9P4NDY1-F1
#
_cell.length_a   1.000
_cell.length_b   1.000
_cell.length_c   1.000
_cell.angle_alpha   90.00
_cell.angle_beta   90.00
_cell.angle_gamma   90.00
#
_symmetry.space_group_name_H-M   'P 1'
#
loop_
_entity.id
_entity.type
_entity.pdbx_description
1 polymer ?
#
loop_
_entity_poly.entity_id
_entity_poly.type
_entity_poly.pdbx_seq_one_letter_code
_entity_poly.pdbx_strand_id
1 'polypeptide(L)'
;IGKEHFTSLYSPARETAFTSKNIKAGFTACRLVPYNPDRVLRNMPRPPVELINPKIDEVKEGSCLQDEVPQTPVTLVSVEAFISLQKLIVKHDAHALDETSKHSLERHIQKLTNAAQTAFAKGAHQKAQIQFLLRMNNEAKVLRSTKSLVLGKAKVMSYEDLVTKRAEREAKD
;
A
#
# COMPACT_ATOMS: atom_id res chain seq x y z
N ILE A 1 19.92 9.51 -35.33
CA ILE A 1 18.65 10.22 -35.04
C ILE A 1 18.95 11.21 -33.91
N GLY A 2 19.06 12.50 -34.23
CA GLY A 2 19.24 13.56 -33.24
C GLY A 2 17.92 13.99 -32.60
N LYS A 3 18.00 14.88 -31.60
CA LYS A 3 16.82 15.36 -30.83
C LYS A 3 15.83 16.13 -31.72
N GLU A 4 16.34 16.75 -32.78
CA GLU A 4 15.61 17.48 -33.81
C GLU A 4 14.60 16.61 -34.57
N HIS A 5 14.76 15.28 -34.58
CA HIS A 5 13.86 14.35 -35.24
C HIS A 5 12.88 13.66 -34.28
N PHE A 6 12.95 13.94 -32.98
CA PHE A 6 12.11 13.26 -32.00
C PHE A 6 10.62 13.56 -32.22
N THR A 7 10.26 14.82 -32.47
CA THR A 7 8.85 15.24 -32.63
C THR A 7 8.20 14.64 -33.88
N SER A 8 8.92 14.55 -35.00
CA SER A 8 8.41 13.96 -36.24
C SER A 8 8.28 12.44 -36.14
N LEU A 9 9.18 11.77 -35.42
CA LEU A 9 9.15 10.32 -35.22
C LEU A 9 8.19 9.89 -34.10
N TYR A 10 7.94 10.77 -33.12
CA TYR A 10 7.11 10.46 -31.95
C TYR A 10 5.65 10.20 -32.32
N SER A 11 5.04 11.01 -33.19
CA SER A 11 3.64 10.81 -33.57
C SER A 11 3.39 9.44 -34.23
N PRO A 12 4.14 9.04 -35.28
CA PRO A 12 4.01 7.70 -35.86
C PRO A 12 4.33 6.57 -34.87
N ALA A 13 5.36 6.73 -34.03
CA ALA A 13 5.72 5.74 -33.03
C ALA A 13 4.64 5.59 -31.95
N ARG A 14 3.97 6.69 -31.57
CA ARG A 14 2.91 6.68 -30.57
C ARG A 14 1.67 5.96 -31.10
N GLU A 15 1.24 6.25 -32.32
CA GLU A 15 0.07 5.61 -32.93
C GLU A 15 0.27 4.10 -33.14
N THR A 16 1.49 3.70 -33.51
CA THR A 16 1.86 2.29 -33.67
C THR A 16 1.99 1.56 -32.32
N ALA A 17 2.54 2.21 -31.29
CA ALA A 17 2.72 1.60 -29.97
C ALA A 17 1.41 1.51 -29.16
N PHE A 18 0.62 2.59 -29.09
CA PHE A 18 -0.55 2.69 -28.21
C PHE A 18 -1.86 2.20 -28.86
N THR A 19 -1.82 1.01 -29.45
CA THR A 19 -3.04 0.33 -29.91
C THR A 19 -3.70 -0.43 -28.75
N SER A 20 -5.04 -0.58 -28.78
CA SER A 20 -5.77 -1.36 -27.75
C SER A 20 -5.19 -2.76 -27.56
N LYS A 21 -4.75 -3.39 -28.66
CA LYS A 21 -4.10 -4.71 -28.66
C LYS A 21 -2.77 -4.69 -27.90
N ASN A 22 -1.87 -3.76 -28.21
CA ASN A 22 -0.55 -3.67 -27.58
C ASN A 22 -0.65 -3.31 -26.10
N ILE A 23 -1.58 -2.41 -25.74
CA ILE A 23 -1.84 -2.05 -24.35
C ILE A 23 -2.33 -3.28 -23.57
N LYS A 24 -3.36 -3.98 -24.05
CA LYS A 24 -3.87 -5.21 -23.41
C LYS A 24 -2.81 -6.30 -23.30
N ALA A 25 -1.95 -6.44 -24.32
CA ALA A 25 -0.85 -7.41 -24.31
C ALA A 25 0.19 -7.08 -23.24
N GLY A 26 0.61 -5.82 -23.10
CA GLY A 26 1.55 -5.39 -22.06
C GLY A 26 1.01 -5.60 -20.65
N PHE A 27 -0.25 -5.24 -20.43
CA PHE A 27 -0.97 -5.52 -19.18
C PHE A 27 -1.01 -7.03 -18.86
N THR A 28 -1.34 -7.86 -19.85
CA THR A 28 -1.36 -9.32 -19.71
C THR A 28 0.01 -9.91 -19.38
N ALA A 29 1.08 -9.44 -20.03
CA ALA A 29 2.45 -9.87 -19.76
C ALA A 29 2.89 -9.57 -18.32
N CYS A 30 2.44 -8.44 -17.77
CA CYS A 30 2.65 -8.08 -16.36
C CYS A 30 1.65 -8.76 -15.40
N ARG A 31 0.82 -9.70 -15.89
CA ARG A 31 -0.29 -10.35 -15.15
C ARG A 31 -1.32 -9.37 -14.59
N LEU A 32 -1.30 -8.13 -15.05
CA LEU A 32 -2.27 -7.08 -14.74
C LEU A 32 -3.40 -7.20 -15.75
N VAL A 33 -4.43 -7.98 -15.46
CA VAL A 33 -5.57 -8.08 -16.38
C VAL A 33 -6.47 -6.85 -16.17
N PRO A 34 -6.94 -6.16 -17.23
CA PRO A 34 -7.95 -5.12 -17.10
C PRO A 34 -9.12 -5.64 -16.26
N TYR A 35 -9.62 -4.80 -15.33
CA TYR A 35 -10.66 -5.17 -14.39
C TYR A 35 -11.83 -5.89 -15.10
N ASN A 36 -12.03 -7.17 -14.74
CA ASN A 36 -13.08 -8.02 -15.28
C ASN A 36 -13.95 -8.48 -14.10
N PRO A 37 -15.15 -7.87 -13.90
CA PRO A 37 -15.99 -8.16 -12.76
C PRO A 37 -16.42 -9.63 -12.73
N ASP A 38 -16.67 -10.27 -13.88
CA ASP A 38 -17.06 -11.69 -13.93
C ASP A 38 -15.94 -12.64 -13.47
N ARG A 39 -14.66 -12.29 -13.69
CA ARG A 39 -13.53 -13.05 -13.12
C ARG A 39 -13.40 -12.84 -11.61
N VAL A 40 -13.64 -11.61 -11.15
CA VAL A 40 -13.56 -11.27 -9.73
C VAL A 40 -14.70 -11.95 -8.95
N LEU A 41 -15.92 -11.92 -9.49
CA LEU A 41 -17.12 -12.48 -8.87
C LEU A 41 -17.19 -14.00 -8.98
N ARG A 42 -16.53 -14.65 -9.95
CA ARG A 42 -16.47 -16.12 -10.08
C ARG A 42 -15.86 -16.82 -8.87
N ASN A 43 -14.90 -16.18 -8.22
CA ASN A 43 -14.20 -16.73 -7.07
C ASN A 43 -14.77 -16.24 -5.73
N MET A 44 -15.72 -15.30 -5.78
CA MET A 44 -16.40 -14.88 -4.56
C MET A 44 -17.48 -15.92 -4.21
N PRO A 45 -17.53 -16.39 -2.96
CA PRO A 45 -18.67 -17.17 -2.51
C PRO A 45 -19.94 -16.33 -2.72
N ARG A 46 -20.96 -16.91 -3.36
CA ARG A 46 -22.24 -16.23 -3.50
C ARG A 46 -22.74 -15.88 -2.09
N PRO A 47 -23.15 -14.63 -1.84
CA PRO A 47 -23.83 -14.31 -0.59
C PRO A 47 -25.07 -15.21 -0.49
N PRO A 48 -25.38 -15.79 0.68
CA PRO A 48 -26.55 -16.65 0.85
C PRO A 48 -27.80 -15.89 0.39
N VAL A 49 -28.40 -16.39 -0.69
CA VAL A 49 -29.73 -15.98 -1.14
C VAL A 49 -30.69 -16.67 -0.20
N GLU A 50 -31.14 -15.98 0.86
CA GLU A 50 -32.36 -16.31 1.61
C GLU A 50 -32.64 -15.21 2.66
N LEU A 51 -33.14 -14.07 2.20
CA LEU A 51 -34.04 -13.23 3.00
C LEU A 51 -35.46 -13.78 2.81
N ILE A 52 -35.74 -14.92 3.44
CA ILE A 52 -37.12 -15.34 3.70
C ILE A 52 -37.25 -15.41 5.21
N ASN A 53 -37.83 -14.34 5.78
CA ASN A 53 -38.15 -14.24 7.19
C ASN A 53 -38.99 -15.45 7.63
N PRO A 54 -38.56 -16.27 8.60
CA PRO A 54 -39.46 -17.18 9.28
C PRO A 54 -40.06 -16.47 10.50
N LYS A 55 -41.37 -16.61 10.53
CA LYS A 55 -42.31 -16.23 11.56
C LYS A 55 -41.91 -16.77 12.94
N ILE A 56 -42.14 -15.92 13.95
CA ILE A 56 -42.06 -16.16 15.39
C ILE A 56 -42.80 -17.45 15.78
N ASP A 57 -42.13 -18.33 16.53
CA ASP A 57 -42.75 -19.16 17.57
C ASP A 57 -41.74 -19.44 18.69
N GLU A 58 -42.17 -19.19 19.92
CA GLU A 58 -41.42 -19.35 21.18
C GLU A 58 -41.18 -20.83 21.51
N VAL A 59 -39.93 -21.28 21.67
CA VAL A 59 -39.60 -22.41 22.57
C VAL A 59 -38.21 -22.24 23.21
N LYS A 60 -38.25 -22.07 24.54
CA LYS A 60 -37.31 -22.37 25.66
C LYS A 60 -35.79 -22.36 25.45
N GLU A 61 -35.17 -21.54 26.31
CA GLU A 61 -33.76 -21.48 26.71
C GLU A 61 -33.11 -22.85 26.97
N GLY A 62 -32.04 -23.11 26.23
CA GLY A 62 -30.89 -23.89 26.66
C GLY A 62 -29.64 -23.18 26.12
N SER A 63 -28.87 -22.52 26.99
CA SER A 63 -27.70 -21.73 26.61
C SER A 63 -26.52 -22.63 26.21
N CYS A 64 -26.51 -23.09 24.97
CA CYS A 64 -25.28 -23.56 24.33
C CYS A 64 -24.58 -22.32 23.76
N LEU A 65 -23.46 -21.92 24.36
CA LEU A 65 -22.56 -20.94 23.76
C LEU A 65 -22.10 -21.51 22.42
N GLN A 66 -22.68 -20.98 21.35
CA GLN A 66 -22.29 -21.38 20.01
C GLN A 66 -20.83 -21.02 19.80
N ASP A 67 -20.06 -22.06 19.56
CA ASP A 67 -18.71 -22.02 19.06
C ASP A 67 -18.77 -21.44 17.63
N GLU A 68 -18.79 -20.11 17.52
CA GLU A 68 -18.61 -19.43 16.24
C GLU A 68 -17.15 -19.59 15.83
N VAL A 69 -16.93 -20.47 14.86
CA VAL A 69 -15.75 -20.42 14.00
C VAL A 69 -15.90 -19.23 13.05
N PRO A 70 -14.95 -18.27 13.08
CA PRO A 70 -14.50 -17.68 11.83
C PRO A 70 -13.05 -18.06 11.54
N GLN A 71 -12.90 -18.73 10.39
CA GLN A 71 -11.65 -18.96 9.69
C GLN A 71 -10.99 -17.63 9.29
N THR A 72 -10.13 -17.09 10.15
CA THR A 72 -8.86 -16.39 9.85
C THR A 72 -8.38 -15.72 11.13
N PRO A 73 -7.06 -15.59 11.37
CA PRO A 73 -6.57 -14.92 12.57
C PRO A 73 -6.93 -13.43 12.49
N VAL A 74 -8.02 -13.05 13.15
CA VAL A 74 -8.36 -11.64 13.39
C VAL A 74 -7.29 -11.09 14.31
N THR A 75 -6.29 -10.42 13.71
CA THR A 75 -5.38 -9.51 14.41
C THR A 75 -6.24 -8.54 15.21
N LEU A 76 -5.98 -8.40 16.50
CA LEU A 76 -6.68 -7.40 17.32
C LEU A 76 -6.24 -6.01 16.86
N VAL A 77 -7.11 -5.32 16.12
CA VAL A 77 -6.78 -4.01 15.53
C VAL A 77 -7.08 -2.86 16.49
N SER A 78 -7.96 -3.06 17.50
CA SER A 78 -8.34 -2.01 18.46
C SER A 78 -7.84 -2.24 19.88
N VAL A 79 -7.62 -1.13 20.60
CA VAL A 79 -7.27 -1.08 22.03
C VAL A 79 -8.38 -1.70 22.89
N GLU A 80 -9.66 -1.46 22.58
CA GLU A 80 -10.76 -2.08 23.36
C GLU A 80 -10.78 -3.60 23.23
N ALA A 81 -10.44 -4.12 22.05
CA ALA A 81 -10.37 -5.56 21.80
C ALA A 81 -9.19 -6.21 22.55
N PHE A 82 -8.07 -5.49 22.66
CA PHE A 82 -6.91 -5.90 23.45
C PHE A 82 -7.24 -5.93 24.96
N ILE A 83 -7.88 -4.89 25.48
CA ILE A 83 -8.32 -4.81 26.88
C ILE A 83 -9.36 -5.90 27.19
N SER A 84 -10.30 -6.13 26.27
CA SER A 84 -11.32 -7.17 26.42
C SER A 84 -10.70 -8.56 26.49
N LEU A 85 -9.71 -8.85 25.64
CA LEU A 85 -8.97 -10.12 25.68
C LEU A 85 -8.20 -10.28 27.00
N GLN A 86 -7.52 -9.22 27.46
CA GLN A 86 -6.82 -9.26 28.74
C GLN A 86 -7.78 -9.53 29.91
N LYS A 87 -8.96 -8.90 29.91
CA LYS A 87 -9.99 -9.15 30.93
C LYS A 87 -10.49 -10.59 30.90
N LEU A 88 -10.65 -11.19 29.72
CA LEU A 88 -11.08 -12.57 29.54
C LEU A 88 -10.04 -13.54 30.13
N ILE A 89 -8.75 -13.34 29.80
CA ILE A 89 -7.64 -14.12 30.35
C ILE A 89 -7.62 -14.07 31.88
N VAL A 90 -7.71 -12.87 32.46
CA VAL A 90 -7.60 -12.67 33.92
C VAL A 90 -8.82 -13.19 34.67
N LYS A 91 -10.04 -13.02 34.13
CA LYS A 91 -11.28 -13.34 34.85
C LYS A 91 -11.78 -14.76 34.65
N HIS A 92 -11.52 -15.36 33.49
CA HIS A 92 -12.06 -16.67 33.14
C HIS A 92 -10.96 -17.72 33.03
N ASP A 93 -10.02 -17.54 32.10
CA ASP A 93 -9.08 -18.60 31.74
C ASP A 93 -8.05 -18.91 32.83
N ALA A 94 -7.60 -17.89 33.60
CA ALA A 94 -6.63 -18.09 34.68
C ALA A 94 -7.25 -18.62 35.98
N HIS A 95 -8.59 -18.56 36.12
CA HIS A 95 -9.29 -18.90 37.36
C HIS A 95 -9.88 -20.31 37.34
N ALA A 96 -10.45 -20.74 36.20
CA ALA A 96 -10.75 -22.14 35.97
C ALA A 96 -9.42 -22.81 35.59
N LEU A 97 -8.96 -23.85 36.30
CA LEU A 97 -7.73 -24.60 35.98
C LEU A 97 -8.06 -25.97 35.37
N ASP A 98 -9.22 -26.08 34.70
CA ASP A 98 -9.62 -27.29 33.99
C ASP A 98 -8.86 -27.42 32.65
N GLU A 99 -8.91 -28.61 32.03
CA GLU A 99 -8.14 -28.85 30.80
C GLU A 99 -8.60 -27.94 29.63
N THR A 100 -9.88 -27.58 29.58
CA THR A 100 -10.44 -26.69 28.56
C THR A 100 -9.93 -25.25 28.74
N SER A 101 -9.87 -24.76 29.97
CA SER A 101 -9.44 -23.41 30.32
C SER A 101 -7.92 -23.23 30.14
N LYS A 102 -7.12 -24.29 30.33
CA LYS A 102 -5.68 -24.27 30.01
C LYS A 102 -5.46 -24.05 28.51
N HIS A 103 -6.20 -24.76 27.67
CA HIS A 103 -6.11 -24.60 26.22
C HIS A 103 -6.60 -23.22 25.75
N SER A 104 -7.70 -22.71 26.32
CA SER A 104 -8.18 -21.35 26.00
C SER A 104 -7.18 -20.28 26.45
N LEU A 105 -6.58 -20.44 27.65
CA LEU A 105 -5.55 -19.57 28.19
C LEU A 105 -4.35 -19.46 27.24
N GLU A 106 -3.81 -20.61 26.82
CA GLU A 106 -2.66 -20.66 25.90
C GLU A 106 -2.99 -19.95 24.57
N ARG A 107 -4.16 -20.25 23.99
CA ARG A 107 -4.63 -19.62 22.75
C ARG A 107 -4.76 -18.09 22.89
N HIS A 108 -5.34 -17.62 23.99
CA HIS A 108 -5.53 -16.19 24.23
C HIS A 108 -4.23 -15.46 24.52
N ILE A 109 -3.29 -16.07 25.26
CA ILE A 109 -1.94 -15.52 25.47
C ILE A 109 -1.21 -15.42 24.12
N GLN A 110 -1.28 -16.46 23.29
CA GLN A 110 -0.65 -16.43 21.96
C GLN A 110 -1.25 -15.32 21.09
N LYS A 111 -2.57 -15.15 21.11
CA LYS A 111 -3.27 -14.07 20.37
C LYS A 111 -2.84 -12.69 20.86
N LEU A 112 -2.74 -12.50 22.17
CA LEU A 112 -2.30 -11.25 22.78
C LEU A 112 -0.85 -10.92 22.38
N THR A 113 0.02 -11.93 22.42
CA THR A 113 1.45 -11.82 22.05
C THR A 113 1.61 -11.45 20.58
N ASN A 114 0.91 -12.14 19.68
CA ASN A 114 0.96 -11.86 18.25
C ASN A 114 0.44 -10.45 17.92
N ALA A 115 -0.63 -10.01 18.60
CA ALA A 115 -1.16 -8.66 18.45
C ALA A 115 -0.16 -7.60 18.93
N ALA A 116 0.47 -7.81 20.09
CA ALA A 116 1.50 -6.92 20.62
C ALA A 116 2.73 -6.82 19.69
N GLN A 117 3.25 -7.96 19.21
CA GLN A 117 4.35 -8.00 18.24
C GLN A 117 4.01 -7.22 16.97
N THR A 118 2.81 -7.42 16.42
CA THR A 118 2.34 -6.70 15.23
C THR A 118 2.23 -5.20 15.49
N ALA A 119 1.70 -4.79 16.65
CA ALA A 119 1.58 -3.39 17.02
C ALA A 119 2.97 -2.72 17.16
N PHE A 120 3.92 -3.39 17.80
CA PHE A 120 5.29 -2.89 17.92
C PHE A 120 6.01 -2.80 16.59
N ALA A 121 5.87 -3.81 15.72
CA ALA A 121 6.45 -3.78 14.37
C ALA A 121 5.91 -2.60 13.55
N LYS A 122 4.60 -2.36 13.59
CA LYS A 122 3.96 -1.20 12.95
C LYS A 122 4.48 0.11 13.53
N GLY A 123 4.56 0.23 14.85
CA GLY A 123 5.08 1.42 15.52
C GLY A 123 6.54 1.73 15.16
N ALA A 124 7.38 0.70 15.08
CA ALA A 124 8.78 0.83 14.66
C ALA A 124 8.87 1.31 13.20
N HIS A 125 8.05 0.76 12.31
CA HIS A 125 7.99 1.19 10.91
C HIS A 125 7.54 2.65 10.78
N GLN A 126 6.47 3.04 11.47
CA GLN A 126 5.97 4.42 11.48
C GLN A 126 7.04 5.40 11.98
N LYS A 127 7.74 5.05 13.08
CA LYS A 127 8.83 5.87 13.61
C LYS A 127 9.96 6.04 12.60
N ALA A 128 10.38 4.96 11.95
CA ALA A 128 11.42 5.01 10.92
C ALA A 128 10.99 5.88 9.72
N GLN A 129 9.74 5.76 9.27
CA GLN A 129 9.18 6.56 8.18
C GLN A 129 9.15 8.05 8.55
N ILE A 130 8.70 8.40 9.76
CA ILE A 130 8.68 9.78 10.25
C ILE A 130 10.11 10.36 10.28
N GLN A 131 11.09 9.59 10.79
CA GLN A 131 12.49 10.00 10.81
C GLN A 131 13.06 10.23 9.41
N PHE A 132 12.74 9.34 8.46
CA PHE A 132 13.13 9.47 7.06
C PHE A 132 12.55 10.75 6.42
N LEU A 133 11.25 11.00 6.60
CA LEU A 133 10.59 12.20 6.10
C LEU A 133 11.18 13.47 6.72
N LEU A 134 11.48 13.45 8.03
CA LEU A 134 12.12 14.57 8.71
C LEU A 134 13.50 14.88 8.11
N ARG A 135 14.31 13.84 7.83
CA ARG A 135 15.61 14.00 7.17
C ARG A 135 15.47 14.65 5.80
N MET A 136 14.59 14.14 4.94
CA MET A 136 14.36 14.72 3.61
C MET A 136 13.87 16.17 3.69
N ASN A 137 12.97 16.48 4.62
CA ASN A 137 12.47 17.84 4.81
C ASN A 137 13.58 18.79 5.27
N ASN A 138 14.44 18.35 6.18
CA ASN A 138 15.58 19.14 6.62
C ASN A 138 16.56 19.39 5.47
N GLU A 139 16.86 18.37 4.66
CA GLU A 139 17.70 18.51 3.47
C GLU A 139 17.08 19.46 2.44
N ALA A 140 15.80 19.31 2.12
CA ALA A 140 15.09 20.21 1.22
C ALA A 140 15.05 21.65 1.75
N LYS A 141 14.90 21.83 3.07
CA LYS A 141 14.98 23.15 3.71
C LYS A 141 16.37 23.76 3.55
N VAL A 142 17.44 22.97 3.76
CA VAL A 142 18.81 23.40 3.51
C VAL A 142 18.98 23.82 2.05
N LEU A 143 18.59 22.97 1.09
CA LEU A 143 18.69 23.27 -0.34
C LEU A 143 17.94 24.55 -0.75
N ARG A 144 16.77 24.83 -0.18
CA ARG A 144 16.03 26.09 -0.42
C ARG A 144 16.71 27.30 0.20
N SER A 145 17.32 27.15 1.38
CA SER A 145 17.99 28.24 2.08
C SER A 145 19.36 28.56 1.52
N THR A 146 20.05 27.56 0.98
CA THR A 146 21.33 27.73 0.29
C THR A 146 21.07 28.50 -0.98
N LYS A 147 21.52 29.76 -1.03
CA LYS A 147 21.42 30.59 -2.23
C LYS A 147 22.04 29.82 -3.40
N SER A 148 21.26 29.64 -4.47
CA SER A 148 21.77 29.03 -5.69
C SER A 148 22.98 29.81 -6.19
N LEU A 149 24.14 29.16 -6.30
CA LEU A 149 25.27 29.73 -7.03
C LEU A 149 24.84 29.86 -8.49
N VAL A 150 24.55 31.08 -8.94
CA VAL A 150 24.27 31.35 -10.34
C VAL A 150 25.58 31.14 -11.10
N LEU A 151 25.78 29.94 -11.66
CA LEU A 151 26.97 29.57 -12.45
C LEU A 151 27.14 30.44 -13.71
N GLY A 152 26.09 31.18 -14.09
CA GLY A 152 26.10 32.20 -15.13
C GLY A 152 24.69 32.51 -15.60
N LYS A 153 24.51 33.61 -16.34
CA LYS A 153 23.29 33.81 -17.13
C LYS A 153 23.36 32.90 -18.36
N ALA A 154 22.52 31.87 -18.39
CA ALA A 154 22.36 31.07 -19.59
C ALA A 154 21.73 31.93 -20.69
N LYS A 155 22.51 32.21 -21.75
CA LYS A 155 21.99 32.77 -23.01
C LYS A 155 21.69 31.60 -23.94
N VAL A 156 20.49 31.57 -24.53
CA VAL A 156 20.19 30.65 -25.64
C VAL A 156 21.07 31.08 -26.80
N MET A 157 22.10 30.28 -27.12
CA MET A 157 22.99 30.57 -28.23
C MET A 157 22.23 30.42 -29.54
N SER A 158 22.09 31.51 -30.29
CA SER A 158 21.62 31.49 -31.66
C SER A 158 22.73 30.99 -32.61
N TYR A 159 22.36 30.66 -33.84
CA TYR A 159 23.34 30.32 -34.87
C TYR A 159 24.36 31.45 -35.09
N GLU A 160 23.92 32.70 -35.06
CA GLU A 160 24.79 33.89 -35.17
C GLU A 160 25.80 34.00 -34.02
N ASP A 161 25.38 33.63 -32.80
CA ASP A 161 26.30 33.59 -31.64
C ASP A 161 27.39 32.51 -31.81
N LEU A 162 27.09 31.42 -32.51
CA LEU A 162 28.07 30.36 -32.81
C LEU A 162 29.06 30.80 -33.90
N VAL A 163 28.56 31.47 -34.94
CA VAL A 163 29.39 31.98 -36.04
C VAL A 163 30.36 33.04 -35.51
N THR A 164 29.88 34.01 -34.75
CA THR A 164 30.71 35.05 -34.13
C THR A 164 31.79 34.46 -33.20
N LYS A 165 31.44 33.48 -32.37
CA LYS A 165 32.40 32.81 -31.48
C LYS A 165 33.45 31.95 -32.20
N ARG A 166 33.18 31.50 -33.42
CA ARG A 166 34.17 30.81 -34.27
C ARG A 166 35.14 31.81 -34.88
N ALA A 167 34.64 32.91 -35.43
CA ALA A 167 35.46 33.99 -35.98
C ALA A 167 36.40 34.61 -34.91
N GLU A 168 35.91 34.82 -33.68
CA GLU A 168 36.72 35.30 -32.55
C GLU A 168 37.86 34.35 -32.15
N ARG A 169 37.71 33.04 -32.44
CA ARG A 169 38.72 32.02 -32.15
C ARG A 169 39.78 31.98 -33.25
N GLU A 170 39.34 31.99 -34.49
CA GLU A 170 40.22 32.04 -35.67
C GLU A 170 41.06 33.32 -35.73
N ALA A 171 40.59 34.43 -35.15
CA ALA A 171 41.36 35.68 -35.05
C ALA A 171 42.36 35.71 -33.87
N LYS A 172 42.33 34.72 -32.98
CA LYS A 172 43.25 34.57 -31.84
C LYS A 172 44.35 33.52 -32.08
N ASP A 173 44.18 32.70 -33.13
CA ASP A 173 45.21 31.81 -33.67
C ASP A 173 46.06 32.56 -34.71
#